data_AF-A0A1V4J8L2-F1
#
_entry.id   AF-A0A1V4J8L2-F1
#
_cell.length_a   1.000
_cell.length_b   1.000
_cell.length_c   1.000
_cell.angle_alpha   90.00
_cell.angle_beta   90.00
_cell.angle_gamma   90.00
#
_symmetry.space_group_name_H-M   'P 1'
#
loop_
_entity.id
_entity.type
_entity.pdbx_description
1 polymer ?
#
loop_
_entity_poly.entity_id
_entity_poly.type
_entity_poly.pdbx_seq_one_letter_code
_entity_poly.pdbx_strand_id
1 'polypeptide(L)' 'MHDKAADTTCNVNKAFGPGTANERIVQQWFKKFHKGDKSLEDAEHSDRPWEVDNDQWRAIIEADSLTTTCEVAK' A
#
# COMPACT_ATOMS: atom_id res chain seq x y z
N MET A 1 12.18 11.88 21.91
CA MET A 1 11.02 11.76 20.99
C MET A 1 10.13 10.57 21.33
N HIS A 2 10.70 9.44 21.78
CA HIS A 2 9.95 8.24 22.19
C HIS A 2 8.91 8.55 23.29
N ASP A 3 9.31 9.20 24.37
CA ASP A 3 8.42 9.55 25.50
C ASP A 3 7.21 10.39 25.04
N LYS A 4 7.47 11.37 24.17
CA LYS A 4 6.43 12.27 23.65
C LYS A 4 5.43 11.54 22.74
N ALA A 5 5.86 10.50 22.03
CA ALA A 5 4.99 9.68 21.22
C ALA A 5 4.12 8.78 22.11
N ALA A 6 4.71 8.13 23.11
CA ALA A 6 3.98 7.31 24.08
C ALA A 6 2.91 8.12 24.85
N ASP A 7 3.26 9.32 25.32
CA ASP A 7 2.32 10.22 26.00
C ASP A 7 1.15 10.61 25.09
N THR A 8 1.44 10.94 23.84
CA THR A 8 0.42 11.32 22.86
C THR A 8 -0.48 10.13 22.53
N THR A 9 0.08 8.93 22.37
CA THR A 9 -0.69 7.69 22.20
C THR A 9 -1.62 7.42 23.39
N CYS A 10 -1.14 7.62 24.62
CA CYS A 10 -1.96 7.49 25.82
C CYS A 10 -3.12 8.50 25.80
N ASN A 11 -2.84 9.76 25.49
CA ASN A 11 -3.84 10.82 25.45
C ASN A 11 -4.93 10.57 24.39
N VAL A 12 -4.54 10.12 23.19
CA VAL A 12 -5.49 9.78 22.11
C VAL A 12 -6.34 8.58 22.51
N ASN A 13 -5.73 7.51 23.03
CA ASN A 13 -6.47 6.33 23.46
C ASN A 13 -7.40 6.63 24.65
N LYS A 14 -7.05 7.59 25.50
CA LYS A 14 -7.92 8.05 26.59
C LYS A 14 -9.13 8.82 26.08
N ALA A 15 -8.98 9.61 25.03
CA ALA A 15 -10.05 10.44 24.46
C ALA A 15 -11.00 9.65 23.54
N PHE A 16 -10.47 8.70 22.78
CA PHE A 16 -11.20 8.03 21.69
C PHE A 16 -11.41 6.52 21.91
N GLY A 17 -10.79 5.96 22.95
CA GLY A 17 -10.90 4.55 23.31
C GLY A 17 -9.58 3.78 23.18
N PRO A 18 -9.44 2.65 23.88
CA PRO A 18 -8.24 1.83 23.78
C PRO A 18 -8.06 1.31 22.35
N GLY A 19 -6.84 1.41 21.82
CA GLY A 19 -6.49 0.91 20.50
C GLY A 19 -6.72 1.90 19.34
N THR A 20 -7.24 3.11 19.61
CA THR A 20 -7.40 4.14 18.56
C THR A 20 -6.07 4.54 17.91
N ALA A 21 -5.01 4.65 18.72
CA ALA A 21 -3.69 5.03 18.27
C ALA A 21 -2.64 4.02 18.74
N ASN A 22 -1.67 3.79 17.86
CA ASN A 22 -0.45 3.06 18.15
C ASN A 22 0.72 4.05 18.18
N GLU A 23 1.69 3.84 19.08
CA GLU A 23 2.89 4.69 19.18
C GLU A 23 3.63 4.81 17.84
N ARG A 24 3.70 3.72 17.07
CA ARG A 24 4.33 3.74 15.74
C ARG A 24 3.66 4.71 14.78
N ILE A 25 2.32 4.79 14.80
CA ILE A 25 1.55 5.71 13.96
C ILE A 25 1.78 7.16 14.42
N VAL A 26 1.77 7.40 15.73
CA VAL A 26 2.04 8.73 16.30
C VAL A 26 3.46 9.21 15.96
N GLN A 27 4.46 8.32 16.00
CA GLN A 27 5.81 8.63 15.57
C GLN A 27 5.88 8.99 14.08
N GLN A 28 5.11 8.30 13.22
CA GLN A 28 5.02 8.64 11.79
C GLN A 28 4.37 10.01 11.57
N TRP A 29 3.29 10.32 12.29
CA TRP A 29 2.68 11.65 12.26
C TRP A 29 3.65 12.74 12.71
N PHE A 30 4.40 12.55 13.79
CA PHE A 30 5.42 13.51 14.20
C PHE A 30 6.49 13.71 13.13
N LYS A 31 6.94 12.65 12.44
CA LYS A 31 7.88 12.79 11.32
C LYS A 31 7.27 13.56 10.15
N LYS A 32 6.01 13.31 9.80
CA LYS A 32 5.27 14.01 8.73
C LYS A 32 5.13 15.50 9.06
N PHE A 33 4.60 15.80 10.25
CA PHE A 33 4.41 17.18 10.73
C PHE A 33 5.71 17.94 10.92
N HIS A 34 6.79 17.27 11.35
CA HIS A 34 8.11 17.91 11.48
C HIS A 34 8.71 18.30 10.12
N LYS A 35 8.36 17.59 9.04
CA LYS A 35 8.73 17.96 7.66
C LYS A 35 7.87 19.09 7.09
N GLY A 36 6.90 19.60 7.84
CA GLY A 36 6.00 20.68 7.41
C GLY A 36 4.75 20.20 6.67
N ASP A 37 4.64 18.90 6.39
CA ASP A 37 3.43 18.31 5.84
C ASP A 37 2.40 18.12 6.95
N LYS A 38 1.35 18.96 6.93
CA LYS A 38 0.25 18.98 7.90
C LYS A 38 -1.02 18.33 7.37
N SER A 39 -0.95 17.66 6.22
CA SER A 39 -2.11 16.96 5.67
C SER A 39 -2.52 15.81 6.61
N LEU A 40 -3.81 15.75 6.92
CA LEU A 40 -4.41 14.66 7.69
C LEU A 40 -4.93 13.53 6.81
N GLU A 41 -5.01 13.79 5.51
CA GLU A 41 -5.38 12.80 4.50
C GLU A 41 -4.27 11.75 4.37
N ASP A 42 -4.69 10.50 4.14
CA ASP A 42 -3.77 9.46 3.73
C ASP A 42 -3.21 9.82 2.35
N ALA A 43 -1.94 9.48 2.14
CA ALA A 43 -1.38 9.58 0.81
C ALA A 43 -2.24 8.71 -0.11
N GLU A 44 -2.56 9.22 -1.29
CA GLU A 44 -3.20 8.45 -2.34
C GLU A 44 -2.47 7.11 -2.43
N HIS A 45 -3.20 6.03 -2.12
CA HIS A 45 -2.63 4.71 -2.18
C HIS A 45 -2.15 4.56 -3.61
N SER A 46 -0.84 4.41 -3.80
CA SER A 46 -0.33 4.06 -5.11
C SER A 46 -0.96 2.71 -5.44
N ASP A 47 -2.07 2.74 -6.17
CA ASP A 47 -2.59 1.56 -6.84
C ASP A 47 -1.39 0.99 -7.56
N ARG A 48 -0.97 -0.19 -7.11
CA ARG A 48 0.22 -0.85 -7.62
C ARG A 48 0.17 -0.70 -9.14
N PRO A 49 1.13 -0.04 -9.80
CA PRO A 49 1.10 0.06 -11.24
C PRO A 49 1.22 -1.36 -11.73
N TRP A 50 0.09 -1.93 -12.10
CA TRP A 50 0.03 -3.25 -12.71
C TRP A 50 0.33 -2.98 -14.18
N GLU A 51 1.59 -2.67 -14.46
CA GLU A 51 2.14 -2.63 -15.80
C GLU A 51 2.23 -4.08 -16.28
N VAL A 52 1.07 -4.69 -16.50
CA VAL A 52 0.95 -5.88 -17.32
C VAL A 52 0.76 -5.38 -18.73
N ASP A 53 1.80 -5.59 -19.53
CA ASP A 53 1.77 -5.41 -20.97
C ASP A 53 0.77 -6.41 -21.57
N ASN A 54 -0.47 -5.95 -21.80
CA ASN A 54 -1.54 -6.78 -22.36
C ASN A 54 -1.18 -7.39 -23.72
N ASP A 55 -0.31 -6.73 -24.51
CA ASP A 55 0.10 -7.26 -25.81
C ASP A 55 1.03 -8.46 -25.63
N GLN A 56 1.88 -8.44 -24.60
CA GLN A 56 2.73 -9.57 -24.23
C GLN A 56 1.91 -10.78 -23.77
N TRP A 57 0.84 -10.56 -22.99
CA TRP A 57 -0.09 -11.64 -22.60
C TRP A 57 -0.87 -12.18 -23.79
N ARG A 58 -1.29 -11.30 -24.71
CA ARG A 58 -2.00 -11.72 -25.93
C ARG A 58 -1.11 -12.60 -26.81
N ALA A 59 0.17 -12.25 -26.95
CA ALA A 59 1.14 -13.01 -27.72
C ALA A 59 1.37 -14.42 -27.14
N ILE A 60 1.42 -14.56 -25.81
CA ILE A 60 1.56 -15.87 -25.15
C ILE A 60 0.33 -16.74 -25.40
N ILE A 61 -0.89 -16.19 -25.23
CA ILE A 61 -2.15 -16.91 -25.45
C ILE A 61 -2.25 -17.37 -26.92
N GLU A 62 -1.88 -16.52 -27.87
CA GLU A 62 -1.95 -16.83 -29.28
C GLU A 62 -0.92 -17.89 -29.69
N ALA A 63 0.31 -17.82 -29.16
CA ALA A 63 1.34 -18.84 -29.37
C ALA A 63 0.92 -20.22 -28.82
N ASP A 64 0.35 -20.27 -27.62
CA ASP A 64 -0.17 -21.52 -27.02
C ASP A 64 -1.38 -22.10 -27.78
N SER A 65 -2.22 -21.25 -28.37
CA SER A 65 -3.33 -21.70 -29.23
C SER A 65 -2.84 -22.40 -30.51
N LEU A 66 -1.75 -21.88 -31.10
CA LEU A 66 -1.15 -22.39 -32.33
C LEU A 66 -0.40 -23.71 -32.10
N THR A 67 0.28 -23.87 -30.96
CA THR A 67 0.96 -25.13 -30.62
C THR A 67 -0.03 -26.27 -30.38
N THR A 68 -1.14 -25.99 -29.68
CA THR A 68 -2.18 -27.00 -29.39
C THR A 68 -2.88 -27.50 -30.66
N THR A 69 -2.99 -26.68 -31.70
CA THR A 69 -3.61 -27.09 -32.97
C THR A 69 -2.68 -27.95 -33.84
N CYS A 70 -1.36 -27.71 -33.79
CA CYS A 70 -0.39 -28.48 -34.57
C CYS A 70 -0.06 -29.87 -33.99
N GLU A 71 -0.16 -30.07 -32.67
CA GLU A 71 0.14 -31.38 -32.05
C GLU A 71 -0.98 -32.41 -32.18
N VAL A 72 -2.22 -31.99 -32.47
CA VAL A 72 -3.39 -32.88 -32.59
C VAL A 72 -3.54 -33.48 -34.01
N ALA A 73 -2.73 -33.05 -34.97
CA ALA A 73 -2.79 -33.48 -36.37
C ALA A 73 -1.73 -34.54 -36.78
N LYS A 74 -1.21 -35.34 -35.83
CA LYS A 74 -0.22 -36.40 -36.13
C LYS A 74 -0.80 -37.82 -36.00
#